data_AF-A0A3Q0KZK0-F1
#
_entry.id   AF-A0A3Q0KZK0-F1
#
_cell.length_a   1.000
_cell.length_b   1.000
_cell.length_c   1.000
_cell.angle_alpha   90.00
_cell.angle_beta   90.00
_cell.angle_gamma   90.00
#
_symmetry.space_group_name_H-M   'P 1'
#
loop_
_entity.id
_entity.type
_entity.pdbx_description
1 polymer ?
#
loop_
_entity_poly.entity_id
_entity_poly.type
_entity_poly.pdbx_seq_one_letter_code
_entity_poly.pdbx_strand_id
1 'polypeptide(L)'
;MTITLSIALSGCNGSSDSSSELAESYDGVYKDKNGESLFYSSNEDAIYLYRPPQQYKDGYISSSNRSIVVDNNLIGPYIDTNHFVKSELGDYYHYQNSTVQFHFSKGNVSALVKDEGDRTLVDTTYTKLPTLADFDLMYQSYADWERMTLIFSNDDRMFAQLDFMLTCQLNADVKRMSNFYRVSNGAITCNDPNDPRIDSNMHGVIYKVAEDSRAIVIVQGKRWTYRTTFQTVY
;
A
#
# COMPACT_ATOMS: atom_id res chain seq x y z
N MET A 1 -22.15 -63.17 -21.22
CA MET A 1 -20.89 -62.74 -20.58
C MET A 1 -20.77 -61.25 -20.74
N THR A 2 -21.08 -60.50 -19.68
CA THR A 2 -20.66 -59.11 -19.51
C THR A 2 -20.71 -58.82 -18.02
N ILE A 3 -19.54 -58.74 -17.38
CA ILE A 3 -19.38 -58.30 -16.00
C ILE A 3 -19.12 -56.80 -16.08
N THR A 4 -20.04 -55.99 -15.59
CA THR A 4 -19.84 -54.54 -15.46
C THR A 4 -19.06 -54.29 -14.18
N LEU A 5 -17.77 -53.99 -14.32
CA LEU A 5 -16.87 -53.64 -13.22
C LEU A 5 -16.92 -52.12 -13.01
N SER A 6 -17.63 -51.66 -11.98
CA SER A 6 -17.62 -50.25 -11.57
C SER A 6 -16.34 -49.97 -10.77
N ILE A 7 -15.36 -49.36 -11.42
CA ILE A 7 -14.18 -48.79 -10.75
C ILE A 7 -14.56 -47.39 -10.30
N ALA A 8 -14.72 -47.20 -8.99
CA ALA A 8 -14.78 -45.86 -8.40
C ALA A 8 -13.36 -45.27 -8.42
N LEU A 9 -13.08 -44.43 -9.42
CA LEU A 9 -11.91 -43.57 -9.41
C LEU A 9 -12.21 -42.40 -8.46
N SER A 10 -11.68 -42.51 -7.25
CA SER A 10 -11.51 -41.40 -6.32
C SER A 10 -10.59 -40.36 -6.96
N GLY A 11 -11.19 -39.36 -7.62
CA GLY A 11 -10.48 -38.15 -8.02
C GLY A 11 -10.26 -37.27 -6.79
N CYS A 12 -9.14 -37.47 -6.09
CA CYS A 12 -8.54 -36.40 -5.31
C CYS A 12 -8.14 -35.28 -6.28
N ASN A 13 -9.01 -34.29 -6.45
CA ASN A 13 -8.61 -33.00 -7.01
C ASN A 13 -7.87 -32.22 -5.92
N GLY A 14 -6.61 -32.54 -5.72
CA GLY A 14 -5.64 -31.63 -5.12
C GLY A 14 -4.99 -30.85 -6.24
N SER A 15 -5.12 -29.52 -6.24
CA SER A 15 -4.13 -28.54 -6.73
C SER A 15 -4.81 -27.18 -6.92
N SER A 16 -4.96 -26.46 -5.81
CA SER A 16 -5.20 -25.01 -5.79
C SER A 16 -4.57 -24.34 -4.56
N ASP A 17 -4.28 -25.11 -3.51
CA ASP A 17 -3.85 -24.55 -2.22
C ASP A 17 -2.39 -24.07 -2.19
N SER A 18 -1.51 -24.58 -3.05
CA SER A 18 -0.07 -24.27 -2.95
C SER A 18 0.31 -22.86 -3.39
N SER A 19 -0.46 -22.23 -4.29
CA SER A 19 -0.19 -20.85 -4.74
C SER A 19 -0.70 -19.82 -3.74
N SER A 20 -1.86 -20.07 -3.11
CA SER A 20 -2.40 -19.20 -2.08
C SER A 20 -1.57 -19.28 -0.79
N GLU A 21 -1.19 -20.48 -0.35
CA GLU A 21 -0.32 -20.66 0.83
C GLU A 21 1.04 -19.98 0.65
N LEU A 22 1.61 -20.04 -0.57
CA LEU A 22 2.87 -19.36 -0.87
C LEU A 22 2.71 -17.84 -0.80
N ALA A 23 1.65 -17.29 -1.41
CA ALA A 23 1.37 -15.85 -1.40
C ALA A 23 1.17 -15.34 0.04
N GLU A 24 0.33 -16.03 0.83
CA GLU A 24 0.08 -15.70 2.24
C GLU A 24 1.36 -15.72 3.09
N SER A 25 2.33 -16.58 2.76
CA SER A 25 3.63 -16.61 3.46
C SER A 25 4.42 -15.29 3.33
N TYR A 26 4.15 -14.52 2.29
CA TYR A 26 4.75 -13.22 2.02
C TYR A 26 3.98 -12.05 2.65
N ASP A 27 2.77 -12.23 3.16
CA ASP A 27 1.99 -11.15 3.79
C ASP A 27 2.77 -10.43 4.89
N GLY A 28 2.86 -9.10 4.80
CA GLY A 28 3.45 -8.27 5.84
C GLY A 28 4.07 -6.97 5.36
N VAL A 29 4.74 -6.31 6.31
CA VAL A 29 5.47 -5.07 6.12
C VAL A 29 6.95 -5.39 6.07
N TYR A 30 7.64 -4.81 5.11
CA TYR A 30 9.07 -4.91 4.91
C TYR A 30 9.70 -3.52 4.97
N LYS A 31 10.97 -3.43 5.33
CA LYS A 31 11.70 -2.16 5.43
C LYS A 31 13.10 -2.27 4.86
N ASP A 32 13.55 -1.23 4.18
CA ASP A 32 14.92 -1.14 3.68
C ASP A 32 15.82 -0.38 4.67
N LYS A 33 17.12 -0.38 4.40
CA LYS A 33 18.12 0.35 5.21
C LYS A 33 17.93 1.87 5.25
N ASN A 34 17.18 2.44 4.31
CA ASN A 34 16.92 3.88 4.20
C ASN A 34 15.61 4.30 4.91
N GLY A 35 14.91 3.34 5.52
CA GLY A 35 13.64 3.58 6.20
C GLY A 35 12.44 3.67 5.25
N GLU A 36 12.57 3.23 4.00
CA GLU A 36 11.44 2.97 3.12
C GLU A 36 10.74 1.69 3.54
N SER A 37 9.42 1.64 3.36
CA SER A 37 8.64 0.44 3.62
C SER A 37 8.04 -0.12 2.34
N LEU A 38 7.88 -1.43 2.28
CA LEU A 38 7.07 -2.14 1.30
C LEU A 38 5.98 -2.90 2.06
N PHE A 39 4.72 -2.68 1.70
CA PHE A 39 3.59 -3.46 2.19
C PHE A 39 3.11 -4.41 1.11
N TYR A 40 2.96 -5.69 1.48
CA TYR A 40 2.41 -6.73 0.64
C TYR A 40 1.33 -7.50 1.41
N SER A 41 0.20 -7.78 0.76
CA SER A 41 -0.74 -8.80 1.19
C SER A 41 -1.35 -9.49 -0.01
N SER A 42 -1.47 -10.81 0.07
CA SER A 42 -2.22 -11.67 -0.84
C SER A 42 -3.71 -11.30 -0.97
N ASN A 43 -4.25 -10.52 -0.03
CA ASN A 43 -5.63 -10.05 -0.03
C ASN A 43 -5.83 -8.69 -0.72
N GLU A 44 -4.76 -8.01 -1.14
CA GLU A 44 -4.82 -6.70 -1.80
C GLU A 44 -4.41 -6.81 -3.27
N ASP A 45 -5.05 -5.99 -4.11
CA ASP A 45 -4.78 -5.95 -5.56
C ASP A 45 -3.49 -5.18 -5.91
N ALA A 46 -2.82 -4.60 -4.91
CA ALA A 46 -1.64 -3.78 -5.11
C ALA A 46 -0.61 -3.93 -3.98
N ILE A 47 0.63 -3.58 -4.34
CA ILE A 47 1.80 -3.52 -3.47
C ILE A 47 2.20 -2.07 -3.32
N TYR A 48 2.47 -1.68 -2.08
CA TYR A 48 2.68 -0.28 -1.73
C TYR A 48 4.11 -0.09 -1.23
N LEU A 49 4.91 0.65 -2.00
CA LEU A 49 6.22 1.13 -1.58
C LEU A 49 6.05 2.58 -1.10
N TYR A 50 6.62 2.88 0.06
CA TYR A 50 6.53 4.20 0.66
C TYR A 50 7.87 4.67 1.19
N ARG A 51 8.26 5.88 0.79
CA ARG A 51 9.38 6.63 1.34
C ARG A 51 8.83 7.76 2.21
N PRO A 52 9.14 7.80 3.52
CA PRO A 52 8.69 8.87 4.40
C PRO A 52 9.27 10.24 4.01
N PRO A 53 8.69 11.36 4.51
CA PRO A 53 9.33 12.67 4.45
C PRO A 53 10.73 12.63 5.06
N GLN A 54 11.70 13.25 4.39
CA GLN A 54 13.08 13.35 4.88
C GLN A 54 13.41 14.81 5.18
N GLN A 55 13.80 15.10 6.42
CA GLN A 55 14.17 16.45 6.84
C GLN A 55 15.50 16.88 6.21
N TYR A 56 15.58 18.14 5.80
CA TYR A 56 16.79 18.76 5.26
C TYR A 56 16.86 20.24 5.63
N LYS A 57 17.91 20.63 6.36
CA LYS A 57 18.24 22.00 6.85
C LYS A 57 17.05 22.83 7.35
N ASP A 58 16.23 23.36 6.44
CA ASP A 58 15.14 24.30 6.71
C ASP A 58 13.75 23.75 6.26
N GLY A 59 13.64 22.46 5.93
CA GLY A 59 12.40 21.86 5.45
C GLY A 59 12.53 20.37 5.16
N TYR A 60 11.88 19.92 4.09
CA TYR A 60 11.91 18.52 3.63
C TYR A 60 12.51 18.44 2.24
N ILE A 61 13.14 17.29 1.94
CA ILE A 61 13.62 17.00 0.58
C ILE A 61 12.41 16.93 -0.34
N SER A 62 12.43 17.68 -1.44
CA SER A 62 11.29 17.79 -2.37
C SER A 62 10.87 16.44 -2.99
N SER A 63 11.82 15.54 -3.20
CA SER A 63 11.61 14.16 -3.68
C SER A 63 11.35 13.13 -2.57
N SER A 64 11.15 13.60 -1.33
CA SER A 64 10.72 12.75 -0.20
C SER A 64 9.20 12.75 -0.05
N ASN A 65 8.69 11.93 0.87
CA ASN A 65 7.27 11.59 0.92
C ASN A 65 6.77 11.11 -0.45
N ARG A 66 7.20 9.91 -0.85
CA ARG A 66 6.90 9.31 -2.16
C ARG A 66 6.20 7.99 -1.95
N SER A 67 5.19 7.68 -2.76
CA SER A 67 4.71 6.31 -2.92
C SER A 67 4.90 5.80 -4.33
N ILE A 68 5.10 4.49 -4.44
CA ILE A 68 5.02 3.73 -5.68
C ILE A 68 4.02 2.61 -5.42
N VAL A 69 3.00 2.51 -6.27
CA VAL A 69 1.98 1.48 -6.20
C VAL A 69 2.04 0.62 -7.44
N VAL A 70 2.09 -0.69 -7.24
CA VAL A 70 2.31 -1.70 -8.26
C VAL A 70 1.19 -2.72 -8.18
N ASP A 71 0.66 -3.14 -9.33
CA ASP A 71 -0.37 -4.18 -9.37
C ASP A 71 0.16 -5.50 -8.79
N ASN A 72 -0.61 -6.14 -7.92
CA ASN A 72 -0.25 -7.39 -7.27
C ASN A 72 -0.55 -8.60 -8.17
N ASN A 73 0.33 -8.83 -9.14
CA ASN A 73 0.26 -9.97 -10.06
C ASN A 73 1.35 -11.00 -9.73
N LEU A 74 1.37 -11.50 -8.50
CA LEU A 74 2.38 -12.46 -8.05
C LEU A 74 2.30 -13.79 -8.83
N ILE A 75 3.43 -14.19 -9.43
CA ILE A 75 3.60 -15.47 -10.12
C ILE A 75 4.77 -16.22 -9.48
N GLY A 76 4.46 -17.24 -8.68
CA GLY A 76 5.46 -17.89 -7.83
C GLY A 76 6.03 -16.88 -6.82
N PRO A 77 7.35 -16.71 -6.71
CA PRO A 77 7.95 -15.69 -5.86
C PRO A 77 8.21 -14.35 -6.59
N TYR A 78 7.68 -14.15 -7.81
CA TYR A 78 8.05 -13.02 -8.66
C TYR A 78 6.87 -12.13 -9.01
N ILE A 79 7.15 -10.84 -9.11
CA ILE A 79 6.32 -9.88 -9.84
C ILE A 79 7.22 -9.25 -10.88
N ASP A 80 6.78 -9.32 -12.13
CA ASP A 80 7.42 -8.66 -13.26
C ASP A 80 6.31 -7.94 -14.04
N THR A 81 6.27 -6.62 -13.93
CA THR A 81 5.29 -5.77 -14.60
C THR A 81 5.96 -4.55 -15.21
N ASN A 82 5.32 -3.99 -16.22
CA ASN A 82 5.74 -2.77 -16.89
C ASN A 82 4.95 -1.54 -16.44
N HIS A 83 4.08 -1.70 -15.45
CA HIS A 83 3.20 -0.65 -14.95
C HIS A 83 3.39 -0.35 -13.47
N PHE A 84 3.46 0.94 -13.13
CA PHE A 84 3.28 1.43 -11.76
C PHE A 84 2.75 2.85 -11.73
N VAL A 85 2.17 3.22 -10.58
CA VAL A 85 1.80 4.60 -10.27
C VAL A 85 2.81 5.16 -9.27
N LYS A 86 3.36 6.33 -9.58
CA LYS A 86 4.21 7.09 -8.66
C LYS A 86 3.46 8.33 -8.19
N SER A 87 3.58 8.63 -6.91
CA SER A 87 3.22 9.94 -6.41
C SER A 87 4.31 10.52 -5.53
N GLU A 88 4.57 11.81 -5.68
CA GLU A 88 5.46 12.61 -4.82
C GLU A 88 4.84 13.99 -4.60
N LEU A 89 5.49 14.90 -3.88
CA LEU A 89 4.86 16.17 -3.47
C LEU A 89 4.38 16.96 -4.70
N GLY A 90 3.05 17.12 -4.84
CA GLY A 90 2.40 17.82 -5.96
C GLY A 90 2.28 17.01 -7.25
N ASP A 91 2.79 15.78 -7.29
CA ASP A 91 3.03 15.02 -8.51
C ASP A 91 2.37 13.64 -8.47
N TYR A 92 1.75 13.26 -9.59
CA TYR A 92 1.09 11.98 -9.78
C TYR A 92 1.29 11.51 -11.22
N TYR A 93 1.91 10.34 -11.39
CA TYR A 93 2.30 9.82 -12.70
C TYR A 93 1.96 8.34 -12.84
N HIS A 94 1.39 7.99 -13.99
CA HIS A 94 1.24 6.60 -14.44
C HIS A 94 2.39 6.28 -15.40
N TYR A 95 3.12 5.20 -15.14
CA TYR A 95 4.18 4.71 -16.01
C TYR A 95 3.73 3.38 -16.62
N GLN A 96 3.68 3.28 -17.95
CA GLN A 96 3.10 2.12 -18.67
C GLN A 96 4.16 1.30 -19.42
N ASN A 97 5.35 1.86 -19.65
CA ASN A 97 6.49 1.19 -20.31
C ASN A 97 7.72 1.13 -19.40
N SER A 98 7.49 0.79 -18.14
CA SER A 98 8.50 0.78 -17.09
C SER A 98 9.08 -0.61 -16.83
N THR A 99 10.00 -0.72 -15.89
CA THR A 99 10.46 -2.02 -15.36
C THR A 99 10.16 -2.08 -13.88
N VAL A 100 9.35 -3.04 -13.46
CA VAL A 100 9.07 -3.34 -12.05
C VAL A 100 9.29 -4.81 -11.81
N GLN A 101 10.30 -5.13 -11.00
CA GLN A 101 10.66 -6.50 -10.69
C GLN A 101 10.78 -6.68 -9.18
N PHE A 102 9.90 -7.48 -8.59
CA PHE A 102 10.00 -7.92 -7.21
C PHE A 102 10.28 -9.41 -7.13
N HIS A 103 11.20 -9.79 -6.25
CA HIS A 103 11.50 -11.18 -5.94
C HIS A 103 11.36 -11.41 -4.44
N PHE A 104 10.36 -12.20 -4.08
CA PHE A 104 10.04 -12.59 -2.72
C PHE A 104 10.86 -13.82 -2.32
N SER A 105 11.57 -13.69 -1.21
CA SER A 105 12.30 -14.78 -0.58
C SER A 105 11.91 -14.86 0.89
N LYS A 106 12.41 -15.88 1.60
CA LYS A 106 12.12 -16.05 3.03
C LYS A 106 12.59 -14.82 3.82
N GLY A 107 11.65 -13.99 4.23
CA GLY A 107 11.89 -12.79 5.03
C GLY A 107 12.44 -11.59 4.27
N ASN A 108 12.55 -11.61 2.93
CA ASN A 108 13.04 -10.45 2.17
C ASN A 108 12.32 -10.29 0.83
N VAL A 109 12.31 -9.05 0.32
CA VAL A 109 11.88 -8.71 -1.04
C VAL A 109 12.96 -7.89 -1.71
N SER A 110 13.55 -8.42 -2.79
CA SER A 110 14.41 -7.62 -3.66
C SER A 110 13.51 -6.86 -4.65
N ALA A 111 13.74 -5.57 -4.80
CA ALA A 111 12.90 -4.69 -5.60
C ALA A 111 13.72 -3.81 -6.55
N LEU A 112 13.36 -3.85 -7.82
CA LEU A 112 13.86 -2.98 -8.87
C LEU A 112 12.67 -2.26 -9.51
N VAL A 113 12.71 -0.93 -9.52
CA VAL A 113 11.74 -0.07 -10.22
C VAL A 113 12.51 0.95 -11.03
N LYS A 114 12.25 0.99 -12.33
CA LYS A 114 12.80 1.96 -13.27
C LYS A 114 11.68 2.60 -14.07
N ASP A 115 11.78 3.90 -14.34
CA ASP A 115 10.82 4.58 -15.21
C ASP A 115 11.06 4.27 -16.72
N GLU A 116 10.23 4.86 -17.58
CA GLU A 116 10.30 4.68 -19.04
C GLU A 116 11.61 5.15 -19.67
N GLY A 117 12.39 5.99 -18.96
CA GLY A 117 13.71 6.45 -19.38
C GLY A 117 14.86 5.60 -18.84
N ASP A 118 14.57 4.41 -18.28
CA ASP A 118 15.53 3.51 -17.62
C ASP A 118 16.20 4.14 -16.38
N ARG A 119 15.66 5.24 -15.84
CA ARG A 119 16.15 5.83 -14.60
C ARG A 119 15.67 4.97 -13.43
N THR A 120 16.62 4.49 -12.64
CA THR A 120 16.35 3.73 -11.42
C THR A 120 15.69 4.61 -10.35
N LEU A 121 14.49 4.22 -9.92
CA LEU A 121 13.74 4.84 -8.83
C LEU A 121 13.85 4.05 -7.52
N VAL A 122 13.98 2.73 -7.63
CA VAL A 122 14.19 1.76 -6.54
C VAL A 122 15.13 0.68 -7.04
N ASP A 123 16.17 0.39 -6.26
CA ASP A 123 17.04 -0.77 -6.43
C ASP A 123 17.59 -1.12 -5.05
N THR A 124 16.85 -1.95 -4.33
CA THR A 124 17.13 -2.27 -2.92
C THR A 124 16.52 -3.60 -2.51
N THR A 125 16.85 -4.05 -1.31
CA THR A 125 16.20 -5.18 -0.66
C THR A 125 15.53 -4.71 0.62
N TYR A 126 14.28 -5.13 0.79
CA TYR A 126 13.48 -4.90 1.99
C TYR A 126 13.47 -6.16 2.85
N THR A 127 13.65 -6.00 4.16
CA THR A 127 13.62 -7.09 5.15
C THR A 127 12.26 -7.11 5.84
N LYS A 128 11.66 -8.29 6.02
CA LYS A 128 10.36 -8.47 6.66
C LYS A 128 10.45 -8.07 8.13
N LEU A 129 9.53 -7.23 8.55
CA LEU A 129 9.40 -6.84 9.95
C LEU A 129 8.57 -7.88 10.71
N PRO A 130 8.74 -7.96 12.05
CA PRO A 130 7.84 -8.74 12.88
C PRO A 130 6.39 -8.30 12.67
N THR A 131 5.49 -9.27 12.58
CA THR A 131 4.06 -8.99 12.60
C THR A 131 3.72 -8.36 13.94
N LEU A 132 3.17 -7.15 13.90
CA LEU A 132 2.70 -6.50 15.10
C LEU A 132 1.44 -7.20 15.60
N ALA A 133 1.27 -7.24 16.92
CA ALA A 133 -0.05 -7.46 17.49
C ALA A 133 -1.02 -6.39 16.95
N ASP A 134 -2.30 -6.74 16.95
CA ASP A 134 -3.41 -5.85 16.71
C ASP A 134 -3.12 -4.40 17.15
N PHE A 135 -3.02 -3.48 16.18
CA PHE A 135 -2.89 -2.05 16.48
C PHE A 135 -4.22 -1.37 16.13
N ASP A 136 -4.89 -0.85 17.16
CA ASP A 136 -6.19 -0.21 17.00
C ASP A 136 -6.02 1.27 16.69
N LEU A 137 -6.41 1.67 15.47
CA LEU A 137 -6.43 3.06 15.02
C LEU A 137 -7.76 3.74 15.30
N MET A 138 -8.80 2.98 15.60
CA MET A 138 -10.14 3.52 15.74
C MET A 138 -10.20 4.42 16.98
N TYR A 139 -11.13 5.38 16.96
CA TYR A 139 -11.43 6.26 18.09
C TYR A 139 -10.37 7.33 18.39
N GLN A 140 -9.54 7.70 17.41
CA GLN A 140 -8.46 8.65 17.62
C GLN A 140 -8.33 9.66 16.48
N SER A 141 -7.92 10.88 16.87
CA SER A 141 -7.47 11.91 15.96
C SER A 141 -5.96 11.97 16.01
N TYR A 142 -5.33 11.99 14.84
CA TYR A 142 -3.90 12.05 14.68
C TYR A 142 -3.52 13.31 13.91
N ALA A 143 -2.38 13.88 14.30
CA ALA A 143 -1.67 14.82 13.45
C ALA A 143 -0.78 14.01 12.51
N ASP A 144 -0.94 14.23 11.22
CA ASP A 144 -0.02 13.69 10.24
C ASP A 144 1.30 14.49 10.23
N TRP A 145 2.25 14.11 9.37
CA TRP A 145 3.57 14.77 9.35
C TRP A 145 3.52 16.25 8.94
N GLU A 146 2.48 16.70 8.22
CA GLU A 146 2.22 18.11 7.90
C GLU A 146 1.40 18.82 8.99
N ARG A 147 1.12 18.12 10.09
CA ARG A 147 0.22 18.55 11.17
C ARG A 147 -1.23 18.72 10.69
N MET A 148 -1.60 18.08 9.58
CA MET A 148 -2.99 18.00 9.15
C MET A 148 -3.72 16.95 9.98
N THR A 149 -5.02 17.14 10.12
CA THR A 149 -5.87 16.28 10.96
C THR A 149 -6.28 15.03 10.19
N LEU A 150 -6.04 13.86 10.79
CA LEU A 150 -6.50 12.55 10.36
C LEU A 150 -7.39 11.95 11.44
N ILE A 151 -8.62 11.57 11.12
CA ILE A 151 -9.61 11.08 12.09
C ILE A 151 -10.10 9.70 11.66
N PHE A 152 -10.14 8.76 12.61
CA PHE A 152 -10.79 7.47 12.46
C PHE A 152 -12.01 7.40 13.36
N SER A 153 -13.18 7.31 12.74
CA SER A 153 -14.49 7.38 13.40
C SER A 153 -15.12 6.01 13.64
N ASN A 154 -16.09 5.93 14.55
CA ASN A 154 -16.72 4.69 15.01
C ASN A 154 -17.49 3.93 13.92
N ASP A 155 -17.83 4.60 12.82
CA ASP A 155 -18.59 4.02 11.71
C ASP A 155 -17.67 3.42 10.63
N ASP A 156 -16.46 3.01 11.00
CA ASP A 156 -15.47 2.44 10.08
C ASP A 156 -15.09 3.44 8.97
N ARG A 157 -14.92 4.72 9.31
CA ARG A 157 -14.56 5.78 8.35
C ARG A 157 -13.31 6.54 8.73
N MET A 158 -12.52 6.87 7.71
CA MET A 158 -11.40 7.80 7.78
C MET A 158 -11.78 9.15 7.18
N PHE A 159 -11.34 10.20 7.84
CA PHE A 159 -11.34 11.57 7.35
C PHE A 159 -9.92 12.11 7.38
N ALA A 160 -9.47 12.76 6.31
CA ALA A 160 -8.21 13.51 6.29
C ALA A 160 -8.39 14.90 5.70
N GLN A 161 -7.88 15.90 6.41
CA GLN A 161 -7.73 17.26 5.87
C GLN A 161 -6.53 17.29 4.91
N LEU A 162 -6.72 17.87 3.72
CA LEU A 162 -5.68 17.84 2.67
C LEU A 162 -4.91 19.14 2.52
N ASP A 163 -5.41 20.23 3.09
CA ASP A 163 -4.73 21.53 3.06
C ASP A 163 -5.09 22.40 4.26
N PHE A 164 -4.21 23.33 4.59
CA PHE A 164 -4.38 24.25 5.73
C PHE A 164 -5.58 25.19 5.58
N MET A 165 -6.01 25.46 4.33
CA MET A 165 -7.16 26.34 4.07
C MET A 165 -8.51 25.61 4.15
N LEU A 166 -8.51 24.31 4.49
CA LEU A 166 -9.70 23.47 4.58
C LEU A 166 -10.51 23.44 3.26
N THR A 167 -9.81 23.51 2.12
CA THR A 167 -10.48 23.54 0.81
C THR A 167 -10.78 22.17 0.26
N CYS A 168 -9.98 21.16 0.61
CA CYS A 168 -10.21 19.77 0.20
C CYS A 168 -10.05 18.81 1.39
N GLN A 169 -10.83 17.73 1.33
CA GLN A 169 -10.86 16.67 2.33
C GLN A 169 -10.96 15.30 1.65
N LEU A 170 -10.34 14.29 2.25
CA LEU A 170 -10.51 12.89 1.88
C LEU A 170 -11.44 12.21 2.90
N ASN A 171 -12.45 11.52 2.41
CA ASN A 171 -13.28 10.61 3.20
C ASN A 171 -13.17 9.21 2.61
N ALA A 172 -13.07 8.18 3.44
CA ALA A 172 -13.01 6.80 2.98
C ALA A 172 -13.58 5.82 4.02
N ASP A 173 -13.98 4.64 3.57
CA ASP A 173 -14.36 3.53 4.43
C ASP A 173 -13.13 2.71 4.78
N VAL A 174 -13.04 2.25 6.02
CA VAL A 174 -11.88 1.57 6.59
C VAL A 174 -12.33 0.26 7.19
N LYS A 175 -11.77 -0.85 6.71
CA LYS A 175 -12.07 -2.18 7.24
C LYS A 175 -10.83 -2.77 7.89
N ARG A 176 -10.95 -3.14 9.16
CA ARG A 176 -9.89 -3.85 9.87
C ARG A 176 -9.66 -5.24 9.28
N MET A 177 -8.40 -5.52 8.97
CA MET A 177 -7.88 -6.84 8.62
C MET A 177 -6.98 -7.33 9.76
N SER A 178 -6.41 -8.54 9.66
CA SER A 178 -5.63 -9.14 10.76
C SER A 178 -4.40 -8.31 11.19
N ASN A 179 -3.77 -7.60 10.27
CA ASN A 179 -2.49 -6.90 10.50
C ASN A 179 -2.38 -5.54 9.79
N PHE A 180 -3.47 -5.07 9.19
CA PHE A 180 -3.58 -3.77 8.52
C PHE A 180 -5.06 -3.36 8.44
N TYR A 181 -5.33 -2.18 7.89
CA TYR A 181 -6.68 -1.78 7.52
C TYR A 181 -6.76 -1.57 6.01
N ARG A 182 -7.79 -2.13 5.40
CA ARG A 182 -8.15 -1.85 4.00
C ARG A 182 -8.92 -0.55 3.94
N VAL A 183 -8.57 0.30 2.98
CA VAL A 183 -9.29 1.53 2.67
C VAL A 183 -10.04 1.35 1.36
N SER A 184 -11.32 1.71 1.35
CA SER A 184 -12.20 1.60 0.19
C SER A 184 -13.14 2.80 0.08
N ASN A 185 -13.80 2.96 -1.07
CA ASN A 185 -14.75 4.05 -1.33
C ASN A 185 -14.21 5.45 -1.01
N GLY A 186 -12.89 5.65 -1.15
CA GLY A 186 -12.27 6.93 -0.87
C GLY A 186 -12.70 8.00 -1.88
N ALA A 187 -12.92 9.21 -1.40
CA ALA A 187 -13.27 10.35 -2.22
C ALA A 187 -12.63 11.63 -1.70
N ILE A 188 -11.98 12.36 -2.61
CA ILE A 188 -11.53 13.72 -2.36
C ILE A 188 -12.63 14.67 -2.81
N THR A 189 -13.14 15.45 -1.87
CA THR A 189 -14.13 16.52 -2.13
C THR A 189 -13.50 17.87 -1.82
N CYS A 190 -13.77 18.86 -2.66
CA CYS A 190 -13.26 20.22 -2.50
C CYS A 190 -14.39 21.25 -2.54
N ASN A 191 -14.14 22.44 -1.98
CA ASN A 191 -15.08 23.57 -2.03
C ASN A 191 -15.31 24.07 -3.46
N ASP A 192 -14.26 24.08 -4.29
CA ASP A 192 -14.38 24.30 -5.73
C ASP A 192 -14.69 22.96 -6.42
N PRO A 193 -15.85 22.81 -7.08
CA PRO A 193 -16.22 21.58 -7.77
C PRO A 193 -15.35 21.27 -9.01
N ASN A 194 -14.54 22.22 -9.48
CA ASN A 194 -13.61 22.02 -10.59
C ASN A 194 -12.15 21.80 -10.12
N ASP A 195 -11.91 21.68 -8.82
CA ASP A 195 -10.56 21.48 -8.30
C ASP A 195 -9.96 20.18 -8.89
N PRO A 196 -8.75 20.23 -9.47
CA PRO A 196 -8.13 19.05 -10.09
C PRO A 196 -7.85 17.93 -9.08
N ARG A 197 -7.87 18.22 -7.77
CA ARG A 197 -7.72 17.27 -6.65
C ARG A 197 -8.92 16.34 -6.46
N ILE A 198 -10.08 16.69 -6.99
CA ILE A 198 -11.29 15.87 -6.85
C ILE A 198 -11.07 14.50 -7.51
N ASP A 199 -11.29 13.45 -6.72
CA ASP A 199 -11.17 12.05 -7.13
C ASP A 199 -12.16 11.18 -6.33
N SER A 200 -12.45 9.99 -6.83
CA SER A 200 -13.45 9.08 -6.25
C SER A 200 -13.08 7.61 -6.49
N ASN A 201 -13.72 6.71 -5.75
CA ASN A 201 -13.43 5.27 -5.77
C ASN A 201 -11.96 4.97 -5.47
N MET A 202 -11.37 5.78 -4.58
CA MET A 202 -10.01 5.58 -4.14
C MET A 202 -9.94 4.38 -3.18
N HIS A 203 -8.85 3.66 -3.23
CA HIS A 203 -8.61 2.44 -2.45
C HIS A 203 -7.18 2.45 -1.92
N GLY A 204 -6.91 1.66 -0.90
CA GLY A 204 -5.57 1.60 -0.36
C GLY A 204 -5.49 0.90 0.99
N VAL A 205 -4.44 1.22 1.73
CA VAL A 205 -4.08 0.50 2.94
C VAL A 205 -3.60 1.45 4.03
N ILE A 206 -3.80 1.02 5.27
CA ILE A 206 -3.19 1.61 6.45
C ILE A 206 -2.44 0.50 7.19
N TYR A 207 -1.15 0.67 7.36
CA TYR A 207 -0.30 -0.33 8.01
C TYR A 207 0.72 0.33 8.94
N LYS A 208 1.17 -0.41 9.95
CA LYS A 208 2.14 0.06 10.94
C LYS A 208 3.50 -0.57 10.73
N VAL A 209 4.54 0.24 10.84
CA VAL A 209 5.93 -0.20 10.76
C VAL A 209 6.42 -0.46 12.19
N ALA A 210 6.80 -1.70 12.48
CA ALA A 210 7.04 -2.18 13.85
C ALA A 210 8.15 -1.43 14.60
N GLU A 211 9.24 -1.09 13.92
CA GLU A 211 10.45 -0.57 14.56
C GLU A 211 10.35 0.90 14.98
N ASP A 212 9.57 1.70 14.26
CA ASP A 212 9.51 3.16 14.44
C ASP A 212 8.11 3.65 14.87
N SER A 213 7.21 2.71 15.18
CA SER A 213 5.84 2.95 15.68
C SER A 213 4.98 3.86 14.81
N ARG A 214 5.41 4.20 13.58
CA ARG A 214 4.66 5.02 12.66
C ARG A 214 3.63 4.18 11.92
N ALA A 215 2.45 4.75 11.73
CA ALA A 215 1.47 4.24 10.81
C ALA A 215 1.59 4.99 9.49
N ILE A 216 1.32 4.30 8.39
CA ILE A 216 1.36 4.82 7.03
C ILE A 216 -0.04 4.67 6.45
N VAL A 217 -0.54 5.73 5.83
CA VAL A 217 -1.76 5.71 5.01
C VAL A 217 -1.32 5.88 3.57
N ILE A 218 -1.81 5.02 2.68
CA ILE A 218 -1.77 5.26 1.23
C ILE A 218 -3.16 4.99 0.68
N VAL A 219 -3.74 5.99 0.02
CA VAL A 219 -5.05 5.91 -0.65
C VAL A 219 -4.89 6.43 -2.06
N GLN A 220 -5.02 5.55 -3.03
CA GLN A 220 -4.83 5.81 -4.45
C GLN A 220 -6.17 5.91 -5.18
N GLY A 221 -6.29 6.92 -6.01
CA GLY A 221 -7.36 7.13 -6.97
C GLY A 221 -6.85 7.07 -8.41
N LYS A 222 -7.61 7.66 -9.33
CA LYS A 222 -7.24 7.71 -10.75
C LYS A 222 -6.28 8.85 -11.06
N ARG A 223 -6.40 9.95 -10.31
CA ARG A 223 -5.72 11.24 -10.53
C ARG A 223 -4.84 11.63 -9.35
N TRP A 224 -5.10 11.07 -8.17
CA TRP A 224 -4.42 11.43 -6.93
C TRP A 224 -4.06 10.22 -6.10
N THR A 225 -3.00 10.37 -5.33
CA THR A 225 -2.69 9.47 -4.21
C THR A 225 -2.50 10.31 -2.97
N TYR A 226 -3.38 10.12 -1.98
CA TYR A 226 -3.15 10.61 -0.64
C TYR A 226 -2.19 9.66 0.07
N ARG A 227 -1.13 10.20 0.66
CA ARG A 227 -0.17 9.41 1.42
C ARG A 227 0.36 10.22 2.58
N THR A 228 0.43 9.60 3.74
CA THR A 228 0.93 10.27 4.93
C THR A 228 1.50 9.28 5.93
N THR A 229 2.25 9.80 6.88
CA THR A 229 2.63 9.09 8.10
C THR A 229 2.09 9.81 9.31
N PHE A 230 1.68 9.05 10.31
CA PHE A 230 1.28 9.58 11.60
C PHE A 230 1.75 8.65 12.72
N GLN A 231 1.79 9.17 13.94
CA GLN A 231 2.17 8.42 15.14
C GLN A 231 1.08 8.59 16.20
N THR A 232 0.80 7.50 16.92
CA THR A 232 0.09 7.56 18.21
C THR A 232 0.90 8.41 19.18
N VAL A 233 0.35 9.54 19.58
CA VAL A 233 0.87 10.31 20.72
C VAL A 233 0.29 9.66 21.97
N TYR A 234 1.12 8.93 22.72
CA TYR A 234 0.73 8.39 24.03
C TYR A 234 0.71 9.47 25.10
#